data_AF-A0A7C4RJ94-F1
#
_entry.id   AF-A0A7C4RJ94-F1
#
_cell.length_a   1.000
_cell.length_b   1.000
_cell.length_c   1.000
_cell.angle_alpha   90.00
_cell.angle_beta   90.00
_cell.angle_gamma   90.00
#
_symmetry.space_group_name_H-M   'P 1'
#
loop_
_entity.id
_entity.type
_entity.pdbx_description
1 polymer ?
#
loop_
_entity_poly.entity_id
_entity_poly.type
_entity_poly.pdbx_seq_one_letter_code
_entity_poly.pdbx_strand_id
1 'polypeptide(L)' 'MGKTVVEKIIDAHRVDRLGEDVVVVRLDAVFCHEITTPMAIADLVERGKDRVFDPTKIKAVIDHVSPAKDSKTAL' A
#
# COMPACT_ATOMS: atom_id res chain seq x y z
N MET A 1 -14.67 -24.23 -17.58
CA MET A 1 -13.43 -23.50 -17.99
C MET A 1 -12.59 -23.28 -16.75
N GLY A 2 -11.26 -23.40 -16.85
CA GLY A 2 -10.37 -23.20 -15.70
C GLY A 2 -10.13 -21.72 -15.41
N LYS A 3 -9.82 -21.38 -14.16
CA LYS A 3 -9.43 -20.03 -13.76
C LYS A 3 -7.99 -19.71 -14.12
N THR A 4 -7.70 -18.46 -14.48
CA THR A 4 -6.35 -17.93 -14.65
C THR A 4 -5.61 -17.85 -13.31
N VAL A 5 -4.29 -17.62 -13.34
CA VAL A 5 -3.50 -17.43 -12.12
C VAL A 5 -3.95 -16.20 -11.34
N VAL A 6 -4.24 -15.09 -12.03
CA VAL A 6 -4.70 -13.85 -11.39
C VAL A 6 -6.04 -14.07 -10.69
N GLU A 7 -6.99 -14.72 -11.36
CA GLU A 7 -8.30 -15.04 -10.75
C GLU A 7 -8.13 -15.89 -9.49
N LYS A 8 -7.23 -16.88 -9.51
CA LYS A 8 -6.94 -17.70 -8.34
C LYS A 8 -6.33 -16.88 -7.19
N ILE A 9 -5.40 -15.97 -7.48
CA ILE A 9 -4.78 -15.10 -6.47
C ILE A 9 -5.83 -14.16 -5.87
N ILE A 10 -6.63 -13.49 -6.70
CA ILE A 10 -7.68 -12.58 -6.23
C ILE A 10 -8.73 -13.35 -5.41
N ASP A 11 -9.16 -14.53 -5.87
CA ASP A 11 -10.07 -15.39 -5.11
C ASP A 11 -9.50 -15.80 -3.75
N ALA A 12 -8.21 -16.13 -3.68
CA ALA A 12 -7.54 -16.54 -2.44
C ALA A 12 -7.39 -15.40 -1.41
N HIS A 13 -7.39 -14.14 -1.86
CA HIS A 13 -7.20 -12.96 -1.01
C HIS A 13 -8.45 -12.08 -0.89
N ARG A 14 -9.57 -12.48 -1.50
CA ARG A 14 -10.84 -11.76 -1.42
C ARG A 14 -11.37 -11.77 0.00
N VAL A 15 -11.74 -10.57 0.47
CA VAL A 15 -12.46 -10.33 1.72
C VAL A 15 -13.95 -10.19 1.46
N ASP A 16 -14.32 -9.48 0.39
CA ASP A 16 -15.72 -9.19 0.07
C ASP A 16 -15.94 -9.02 -1.44
N ARG A 17 -17.20 -9.01 -1.88
CA ARG A 17 -17.63 -8.75 -3.25
C ARG A 17 -18.68 -7.64 -3.26
N LEU A 18 -18.36 -6.54 -3.94
CA LEU A 18 -19.23 -5.35 -4.03
C LEU A 18 -20.08 -5.32 -5.30
N GLY A 19 -19.81 -6.21 -6.26
CA GLY A 19 -20.54 -6.37 -7.52
C GLY A 19 -20.02 -7.58 -8.31
N GLU A 20 -20.47 -7.78 -9.54
CA GLU A 20 -19.98 -8.92 -10.35
C GLU A 20 -18.47 -8.83 -10.61
N ASP A 21 -17.97 -7.63 -10.91
CA ASP A 21 -16.57 -7.39 -11.29
C ASP A 21 -15.75 -6.63 -10.24
N VAL A 22 -16.34 -6.29 -9.09
CA VAL A 22 -15.67 -5.51 -8.03
C VAL A 22 -15.56 -6.34 -6.76
N VAL A 23 -14.32 -6.56 -6.31
CA VAL A 23 -14.01 -7.30 -5.09
C VAL A 23 -13.09 -6.50 -4.19
N VAL A 24 -13.26 -6.68 -2.89
CA VAL A 24 -12.33 -6.19 -1.88
C VAL A 24 -11.31 -7.28 -1.61
N VAL A 25 -10.03 -6.96 -1.76
CA VAL A 25 -8.94 -7.90 -1.46
C VAL A 25 -8.14 -7.43 -0.26
N ARG A 26 -7.63 -8.39 0.51
CA ARG A 26 -6.67 -8.12 1.57
C ARG A 26 -5.31 -7.80 0.95
N LEU A 27 -4.63 -6.79 1.49
CA LEU A 27 -3.24 -6.50 1.15
C LEU A 27 -2.31 -7.33 2.04
N ASP A 28 -1.36 -8.05 1.43
CA ASP A 28 -0.38 -8.86 2.14
C ASP A 28 0.93 -8.11 2.39
N ALA A 29 1.27 -7.14 1.53
CA ALA A 29 2.37 -6.21 1.73
C ALA A 29 2.07 -4.87 1.05
N VAL A 30 2.53 -3.78 1.64
CA VAL A 30 2.48 -2.42 1.07
C VAL A 30 3.89 -1.88 1.05
N PHE A 31 4.36 -1.53 -0.15
CA PHE A 31 5.69 -0.97 -0.36
C PHE A 31 5.58 0.54 -0.50
N CYS A 32 6.44 1.23 0.23
CA CYS A 32 6.46 2.68 0.33
C CYS A 32 7.87 3.16 0.00
N HIS A 33 7.98 4.23 -0.76
CA HIS A 33 9.27 4.87 -1.08
C HIS A 33 9.18 6.38 -0.81
N GLU A 34 10.33 7.05 -0.75
CA GLU A 34 10.46 8.42 -0.23
C GLU A 34 9.51 9.45 -0.85
N ILE A 35 9.17 9.36 -2.14
CA ILE A 35 8.29 10.35 -2.80
C ILE A 35 6.83 10.18 -2.38
N THR A 36 6.33 8.95 -2.30
CA THR A 36 4.90 8.69 -2.10
C THR A 36 4.52 8.50 -0.63
N THR A 37 5.47 8.10 0.21
CA THR A 37 5.23 7.83 1.64
C THR A 37 4.75 9.07 2.41
N PRO A 38 5.36 10.27 2.27
CA PRO A 38 4.92 11.45 3.01
C PRO A 38 3.48 11.86 2.66
N MET A 39 3.09 11.75 1.38
CA MET A 39 1.72 12.04 0.94
C MET A 39 0.71 11.06 1.54
N ALA A 40 1.05 9.76 1.57
CA ALA A 40 0.18 8.76 2.18
C ALA A 40 0.03 8.97 3.70
N ILE A 41 1.10 9.38 4.39
CA ILE A 41 1.06 9.73 5.82
C ILE A 41 0.18 10.98 6.03
N ALA A 42 0.30 12.01 5.19
CA ALA A 42 -0.52 13.21 5.28
C ALA A 42 -2.03 12.89 5.14
N ASP A 43 -2.41 12.04 4.18
CA ASP A 43 -3.81 11.59 4.00
C ASP A 43 -4.31 10.80 5.23
N LEU A 44 -3.46 9.96 5.84
CA LEU A 44 -3.82 9.28 7.10
C LEU A 44 -4.06 10.27 8.25
N VAL A 45 -3.20 11.28 8.39
CA VAL A 45 -3.33 12.34 9.40
C VAL A 45 -4.61 13.14 9.19
N GLU A 46 -4.91 13.56 7.95
CA GLU A 46 -6.14 14.27 7.61
C GLU A 46 -7.40 13.46 7.94
N ARG A 47 -7.34 12.14 7.76
CA ARG A 47 -8.42 11.20 8.12
C ARG A 47 -8.46 10.83 9.60
N GLY A 48 -7.64 11.47 10.45
CA GLY A 48 -7.57 11.20 11.88
C GLY A 48 -7.09 9.78 12.22
N LYS A 49 -6.22 9.20 11.39
CA LYS A 49 -5.64 7.86 11.61
C LYS A 49 -4.28 8.00 12.29
N ASP A 50 -4.16 7.43 13.49
CA ASP A 50 -2.92 7.38 14.28
C ASP A 50 -2.15 6.05 14.11
N ARG A 51 -2.73 5.09 13.36
CA ARG A 51 -2.20 3.75 13.15
C ARG A 51 -2.45 3.27 11.73
N VAL A 52 -1.49 2.52 11.19
CA VAL A 52 -1.65 1.73 9.97
C VAL A 52 -2.40 0.43 10.25
N PHE A 53 -2.91 -0.22 9.21
CA PHE A 53 -3.70 -1.45 9.35
C PHE A 53 -2.89 -2.62 9.93
N ASP A 54 -1.62 -2.75 9.54
CA ASP A 54 -0.70 -3.78 10.03
C ASP A 54 0.76 -3.33 9.78
N PRO A 55 1.52 -2.92 10.82
CA PRO A 55 2.89 -2.45 10.64
C PRO A 55 3.85 -3.54 10.18
N THR A 56 3.52 -4.83 10.37
CA THR A 56 4.38 -5.94 9.89
C THR A 56 4.35 -6.09 8.37
N LYS A 57 3.33 -5.52 7.71
CA LYS A 57 3.11 -5.57 6.27
C LYS A 57 3.51 -4.29 5.52
N ILE A 58 3.90 -3.25 6.24
CA ILE A 58 4.43 -2.01 5.63
C ILE A 58 5.93 -2.15 5.44
N LYS A 59 6.42 -1.85 4.22
CA LYS A 59 7.84 -1.84 3.86
C LYS A 59 8.18 -0.48 3.28
N ALA A 60 8.70 0.41 4.12
CA ALA A 60 9.13 1.74 3.70
C ALA A 60 10.65 1.76 3.49
N VAL A 61 11.10 2.28 2.35
CA VAL A 61 12.51 2.41 2.00
C VAL A 61 12.79 3.81 1.43
N ILE A 62 14.00 4.32 1.67
CA ILE A 62 14.51 5.52 1.01
C ILE A 62 15.61 5.03 0.06
N ASP A 63 15.26 4.79 -1.20
CA ASP A 63 16.16 4.20 -2.18
C ASP A 63 16.59 5.19 -3.27
N HIS A 64 15.74 6.16 -3.63
CA HIS A 64 16.05 7.08 -4.72
C HIS A 64 16.93 8.25 -4.30
N VAL A 65 16.94 8.60 -3.00
CA VAL A 65 17.48 9.87 -2.52
C VAL A 65 18.42 9.74 -1.32
N SER A 66 19.07 8.59 -1.18
CA SER A 66 20.05 8.38 -0.11
C SER A 66 21.49 8.40 -0.65
N PRO A 67 22.35 9.34 -0.23
CA PRO A 67 22.09 10.46 0.68
C PRO A 67 21.27 11.58 0.01
N ALA A 68 20.55 12.36 0.82
CA ALA A 68 19.68 13.42 0.31
C ALA A 68 20.49 14.51 -0.41
N LYS A 69 20.03 14.91 -1.59
CA LYS A 69 20.64 15.99 -2.39
C LYS A 69 20.48 17.36 -1.74
N ASP A 70 19.33 17.61 -1.12
CA ASP A 70 18.97 18.87 -0.47
C ASP A 70 17.95 18.66 0.66
N SER A 71 17.69 19.69 1.45
CA SER A 71 16.76 19.62 2.59
C SER A 71 15.32 19.31 2.18
N LYS A 72 14.90 19.66 0.95
CA LYS A 72 13.54 19.34 0.48
C LYS A 72 13.39 17.85 0.21
N THR A 73 14.47 17.23 -0.24
CA THR A 73 14.55 15.79 -0.51
C THR A 73 14.71 14.97 0.79
N ALA A 74 15.18 15.61 1.87
CA ALA A 74 15.34 15.00 3.20
C ALA A 74 14.08 15.06 4.08
N LEU A 75 13.06 15.82 3.68
CA LEU A 75 11.77 15.99 4.35
C LEU A 75 10.71 15.10 3.71
#